data_AF-A0A934Y6R4-F1
#
_entry.id   AF-A0A934Y6R4-F1
#
_cell.length_a   1.000
_cell.length_b   1.000
_cell.length_c   1.000
_cell.angle_alpha   90.00
_cell.angle_beta   90.00
_cell.angle_gamma   90.00
#
_symmetry.space_group_name_H-M   'P 1'
#
loop_
_entity.id
_entity.type
_entity.pdbx_description
1 polymer ?
#
loop_
_entity_poly.entity_id
_entity_poly.type
_entity_poly.pdbx_seq_one_letter_code
_entity_poly.pdbx_strand_id
1 'polypeptide(L)'
;MNKFLMLLLLAIAGISNKVDAQVDSIHFQFQDTLLKAGTEHTFLITVREDISEMLGFQFCIQFDEQNINFKQIGTIYVPDWTDNSINPFPLGNTDLIASVFDAVQQPYFGKNLLELEFTVIHDCRVRDVIRVLSAYRFKADESFNYSEMFFDPETLPIATEYLPFIMLNNKSIDIVNANVYPNPSNGKVKLDFQNDSFQKADLVIYDTNGKEIKRSKVTVNAGQNNIELNRDQFGAAGNYVVKIELDKKIISSRVTIIN
;
A
#
# COMPACT_ATOMS: atom_id res chain seq x y z
N MET A 1 -10.35 58.16 24.54
CA MET A 1 -9.17 57.32 24.75
C MET A 1 -9.19 56.25 23.66
N ASN A 2 -8.24 56.34 22.73
CA ASN A 2 -8.36 55.82 21.36
C ASN A 2 -8.03 54.32 21.29
N LYS A 3 -8.79 53.54 20.51
CA LYS A 3 -8.59 52.08 20.29
C LYS A 3 -7.18 51.70 19.80
N PHE A 4 -6.41 52.68 19.32
CA PHE A 4 -5.00 52.56 18.96
C PHE A 4 -4.06 52.32 20.15
N LEU A 5 -4.40 52.79 21.36
CA LEU A 5 -3.54 52.64 22.53
C LEU A 5 -3.66 51.25 23.19
N MET A 6 -4.78 50.55 22.95
CA MET A 6 -5.00 49.19 23.45
C MET A 6 -4.25 48.13 22.62
N LEU A 7 -4.03 48.39 21.32
CA LEU A 7 -3.18 47.53 20.48
C LEU A 7 -1.69 47.66 20.84
N LEU A 8 -1.24 48.83 21.30
CA LEU A 8 0.17 49.05 21.61
C LEU A 8 0.60 48.40 22.94
N LEU A 9 -0.30 48.25 23.91
CA LEU A 9 0.03 47.57 25.18
C LEU A 9 0.07 46.04 25.09
N LEU A 10 -0.67 45.43 24.15
CA LEU A 10 -0.58 43.99 23.88
C LEU A 10 0.71 43.63 23.11
N ALA A 11 1.28 44.59 22.38
CA ALA A 11 2.54 44.39 21.65
C ALA A 11 3.80 44.48 22.53
N ILE A 12 3.70 44.94 23.78
CA ILE A 12 4.86 45.21 24.66
C ILE A 12 4.91 44.26 25.88
N ALA A 13 3.83 43.51 26.17
CA ALA A 13 3.77 42.60 27.33
C ALA A 13 3.99 41.10 27.00
N GLY A 14 4.28 40.75 25.75
CA GLY A 14 4.62 39.38 25.38
C GLY A 14 5.66 39.42 24.29
N ILE A 15 6.92 39.23 24.68
CA ILE A 15 8.04 38.99 23.79
C ILE A 15 7.62 37.85 22.86
N SER A 16 7.18 38.17 21.64
CA SER A 16 7.02 37.16 20.61
C SER A 16 8.43 36.74 20.24
N ASN A 17 8.95 35.74 20.93
CA ASN A 17 9.83 34.81 20.30
C ASN A 17 9.03 34.24 19.14
N LYS A 18 9.08 34.91 17.99
CA LYS A 18 9.05 34.21 16.71
C LYS A 18 10.28 33.32 16.75
N VAL A 19 10.15 32.21 17.48
CA VAL A 19 10.87 31.01 17.17
C VAL A 19 10.42 30.78 15.73
N ASP A 20 11.31 31.07 14.78
CA ASP A 20 11.23 30.41 13.49
C ASP A 20 11.15 28.93 13.86
N ALA A 21 9.93 28.40 13.87
CA ALA A 21 9.69 27.02 14.18
C ALA A 21 10.35 26.31 13.01
N GLN A 22 11.62 25.95 13.21
CA GLN A 22 12.21 24.79 12.58
C GLN A 22 11.39 23.63 13.14
N VAL A 23 10.18 23.47 12.59
CA VAL A 23 9.32 22.33 12.84
C VAL A 23 10.15 21.19 12.29
N ASP A 24 10.68 20.37 13.19
CA ASP A 24 11.38 19.13 12.86
C ASP A 24 10.31 18.17 12.32
N SER A 25 9.87 18.43 11.10
CA SER A 25 8.63 17.92 10.54
C SER A 25 8.84 16.55 9.93
N ILE A 26 7.95 15.61 10.25
CA ILE A 26 7.88 14.32 9.56
C ILE A 26 7.46 14.55 8.11
N HIS A 27 8.22 13.99 7.17
CA HIS A 27 7.92 14.10 5.75
C HIS A 27 7.17 12.86 5.29
N PHE A 28 5.87 13.05 5.05
CA PHE A 28 5.02 12.01 4.51
C PHE A 28 5.32 11.81 3.03
N GLN A 29 5.44 10.55 2.62
CA GLN A 29 5.67 10.15 1.24
C GLN A 29 4.44 9.39 0.72
N PHE A 30 3.79 9.95 -0.29
CA PHE A 30 2.62 9.34 -0.90
C PHE A 30 2.93 8.92 -2.32
N GLN A 31 2.65 7.66 -2.62
CA GLN A 31 2.74 7.18 -3.99
C GLN A 31 1.58 7.78 -4.79
N ASP A 32 1.91 8.71 -5.70
CA ASP A 32 0.91 9.31 -6.56
C ASP A 32 0.49 8.33 -7.66
N THR A 33 -0.80 8.08 -7.76
CA THR A 33 -1.36 7.02 -8.59
C THR A 33 -2.75 7.38 -9.08
N LEU A 34 -3.17 6.72 -10.16
CA LEU A 34 -4.51 6.87 -10.71
C LEU A 34 -5.50 5.97 -9.96
N LEU A 35 -6.52 6.60 -9.39
CA LEU A 35 -7.67 5.95 -8.76
C LEU A 35 -8.80 5.86 -9.78
N LYS A 36 -9.42 4.68 -9.89
CA LYS A 36 -10.50 4.43 -10.85
C LYS A 36 -11.86 4.39 -10.16
N ALA A 37 -12.83 5.10 -10.73
CA ALA A 37 -14.20 5.12 -10.23
C ALA A 37 -14.75 3.69 -10.05
N GLY A 38 -15.46 3.47 -8.94
CA GLY A 38 -16.07 2.19 -8.58
C GLY A 38 -15.11 1.15 -8.00
N THR A 39 -13.83 1.48 -7.81
CA THR A 39 -12.86 0.58 -7.16
C THR A 39 -12.75 0.83 -5.66
N GLU A 40 -12.37 -0.21 -4.91
CA GLU A 40 -11.84 -0.06 -3.55
C GLU A 40 -10.32 0.07 -3.63
N HIS A 41 -9.76 0.94 -2.82
CA HIS A 41 -8.32 1.19 -2.81
C HIS A 41 -7.77 1.24 -1.38
N THR A 42 -6.56 0.70 -1.23
CA THR A 42 -5.77 0.72 -0.01
C THR A 42 -4.63 1.70 -0.20
N PHE A 43 -4.64 2.78 0.57
CA PHE A 43 -3.64 3.82 0.53
C PHE A 43 -2.68 3.67 1.71
N LEU A 44 -1.43 3.35 1.38
CA LEU A 44 -0.35 3.23 2.34
C LEU A 44 0.24 4.60 2.65
N ILE A 45 0.22 4.96 3.94
CA ILE A 45 0.91 6.14 4.45
C ILE A 45 2.34 5.73 4.82
N THR A 46 3.33 6.41 4.23
CA THR A 46 4.74 6.23 4.58
C THR A 46 5.40 7.55 4.93
N VAL A 47 6.57 7.45 5.55
CA VAL A 47 7.42 8.59 5.90
C VAL A 47 8.81 8.41 5.32
N ARG A 48 9.49 9.52 5.02
CA ARG A 48 10.85 9.53 4.48
C ARG A 48 11.87 9.20 5.57
N GLU A 49 11.71 9.79 6.75
CA GLU A 49 12.64 9.68 7.88
C GLU A 49 12.62 8.29 8.51
N ASP A 50 13.71 7.90 9.16
CA ASP A 50 13.66 6.76 10.07
C ASP A 50 12.98 7.23 11.37
N ILE A 51 11.98 6.50 11.81
CA ILE A 51 11.20 6.86 13.01
C ILE A 51 11.65 6.06 14.24
N SER A 52 12.77 5.33 14.13
CA SER A 52 13.37 4.50 15.19
C SER A 52 13.67 5.23 16.50
N GLU A 53 13.93 6.54 16.45
CA GLU A 53 14.22 7.38 17.62
C GLU A 53 13.13 8.44 17.91
N MET A 54 11.94 8.32 17.31
CA MET A 54 10.86 9.29 17.56
C MET A 54 10.21 9.08 18.92
N LEU A 55 10.03 10.17 19.66
CA LEU A 55 9.37 10.18 20.97
C LEU A 55 7.84 10.29 20.86
N GLY A 56 7.32 10.34 19.64
CA GLY A 56 5.90 10.49 19.34
C GLY A 56 5.65 11.57 18.29
N PHE A 57 4.49 11.52 17.66
CA PHE A 57 4.06 12.51 16.68
C PHE A 57 2.54 12.49 16.49
N GLN A 58 1.99 13.57 15.97
CA GLN A 58 0.59 13.66 15.53
C GLN A 58 0.51 14.15 14.09
N PHE A 59 -0.56 13.81 13.37
CA PHE A 59 -0.81 14.35 12.05
C PHE A 59 -2.30 14.34 11.72
N CYS A 60 -2.65 15.17 10.72
CA CYS A 60 -3.97 15.25 10.15
C CYS A 60 -3.89 15.12 8.64
N ILE A 61 -4.72 14.26 8.07
CA ILE A 61 -4.93 14.08 6.65
C ILE A 61 -6.32 14.56 6.30
N GLN A 62 -6.44 15.24 5.18
CA GLN A 62 -7.72 15.54 4.56
C GLN A 62 -7.89 14.76 3.27
N PHE A 63 -9.12 14.35 3.00
CA PHE A 63 -9.51 13.78 1.74
C PHE A 63 -10.59 14.59 1.02
N ASP A 64 -10.71 14.40 -0.28
CA ASP A 64 -11.79 14.99 -1.08
C ASP A 64 -12.99 14.04 -1.14
N GLU A 65 -14.00 14.32 -0.33
CA GLU A 65 -15.25 13.55 -0.22
C GLU A 65 -16.07 13.51 -1.52
N GLN A 66 -15.82 14.41 -2.48
CA GLN A 66 -16.49 14.36 -3.78
C GLN A 66 -15.90 13.27 -4.67
N ASN A 67 -14.68 12.81 -4.39
CA ASN A 67 -13.93 11.89 -5.22
C ASN A 67 -13.65 10.54 -4.55
N ILE A 68 -13.55 10.50 -3.22
CA ILE A 68 -13.35 9.27 -2.45
C ILE A 68 -14.22 9.23 -1.19
N ASN A 69 -14.57 8.03 -0.75
CA ASN A 69 -15.30 7.80 0.50
C ASN A 69 -14.49 6.88 1.42
N PHE A 70 -14.11 7.38 2.59
CA PHE A 70 -13.37 6.62 3.59
C PHE A 70 -14.19 5.41 4.09
N LYS A 71 -13.52 4.27 4.21
CA LYS A 71 -14.13 3.00 4.63
C LYS A 71 -13.68 2.61 6.04
N GLN A 72 -12.37 2.43 6.22
CA GLN A 72 -11.78 1.98 7.48
C GLN A 72 -10.27 2.22 7.50
N ILE A 73 -9.70 2.12 8.71
CA ILE A 73 -8.26 1.93 8.90
C ILE A 73 -7.97 0.45 8.63
N GLY A 74 -7.02 0.18 7.73
CA GLY A 74 -6.56 -1.16 7.39
C GLY A 74 -5.43 -1.61 8.31
N THR A 75 -4.30 -2.02 7.74
CA THR A 75 -3.13 -2.44 8.53
C THR A 75 -2.49 -1.25 9.25
N ILE A 76 -2.22 -1.42 10.55
CA ILE A 76 -1.35 -0.55 11.35
C ILE A 76 0.01 -1.24 11.49
N TYR A 77 1.09 -0.58 11.07
CA TYR A 77 2.44 -1.17 11.07
C TYR A 77 3.26 -0.82 12.32
N VAL A 78 2.91 0.28 12.99
CA VAL A 78 3.58 0.72 14.21
C VAL A 78 3.07 -0.13 15.39
N PRO A 79 3.92 -0.91 16.09
CA PRO A 79 3.49 -1.93 17.06
C PRO A 79 2.61 -1.41 18.20
N ASP A 80 2.84 -0.17 18.64
CA ASP A 80 2.14 0.45 19.76
C ASP A 80 0.94 1.30 19.32
N TRP A 81 0.69 1.44 18.01
CA TRP A 81 -0.53 2.08 17.54
C TRP A 81 -1.72 1.14 17.57
N THR A 82 -2.86 1.71 17.92
CA THR A 82 -4.16 1.03 17.88
C THR A 82 -5.17 1.93 17.21
N ASP A 83 -6.33 1.39 16.85
CA ASP A 83 -7.44 2.18 16.30
C ASP A 83 -7.87 3.32 17.25
N ASN A 84 -7.69 3.15 18.57
CA ASN A 84 -8.00 4.19 19.55
C ASN A 84 -7.07 5.42 19.45
N SER A 85 -5.92 5.27 18.79
CA SER A 85 -4.97 6.35 18.53
C SER A 85 -5.35 7.19 17.31
N ILE A 86 -6.37 6.77 16.55
CA ILE A 86 -6.81 7.38 15.30
C ILE A 86 -8.27 7.80 15.44
N ASN A 87 -8.53 9.09 15.18
CA ASN A 87 -9.87 9.63 15.07
C ASN A 87 -10.19 9.89 13.58
N PRO A 88 -11.00 9.03 12.93
CA PRO A 88 -11.26 9.13 11.50
C PRO A 88 -12.20 10.29 11.12
N PHE A 89 -12.80 11.00 12.08
CA PHE A 89 -13.70 12.14 11.84
C PHE A 89 -13.66 13.13 13.01
N PRO A 90 -12.52 13.82 13.21
CA PRO A 90 -12.32 14.69 14.35
C PRO A 90 -13.34 15.84 14.32
N LEU A 91 -14.04 16.03 15.45
CA LEU A 91 -15.04 17.08 15.63
C LEU A 91 -16.18 17.05 14.59
N GLY A 92 -16.45 15.89 14.00
CA GLY A 92 -17.50 15.73 12.99
C GLY A 92 -17.12 16.21 11.58
N ASN A 93 -15.85 16.54 11.34
CA ASN A 93 -15.36 16.80 9.98
C ASN A 93 -15.23 15.47 9.26
N THR A 94 -16.10 15.24 8.29
CA THR A 94 -16.21 13.96 7.59
C THR A 94 -15.09 13.75 6.57
N ASP A 95 -14.29 14.77 6.28
CA ASP A 95 -13.19 14.78 5.32
C ASP A 95 -11.80 14.69 5.96
N LEU A 96 -11.73 14.56 7.29
CA LEU A 96 -10.46 14.59 8.03
C LEU A 96 -10.21 13.28 8.78
N ILE A 97 -8.97 12.78 8.72
CA ILE A 97 -8.47 11.71 9.60
C ILE A 97 -7.33 12.27 10.42
N ALA A 98 -7.37 11.99 11.70
CA ALA A 98 -6.46 12.54 12.67
C ALA A 98 -5.85 11.41 13.49
N SER A 99 -4.55 11.44 13.70
CA SER A 99 -3.86 10.42 14.49
C SER A 99 -2.88 11.06 15.47
N VAL A 100 -2.77 10.43 16.64
CA VAL A 100 -1.81 10.78 17.68
C VAL A 100 -1.00 9.54 18.06
N PHE A 101 0.30 9.72 18.24
CA PHE A 101 1.20 8.67 18.67
C PHE A 101 2.05 9.17 19.83
N ASP A 102 1.82 8.60 21.01
CA ASP A 102 2.63 8.85 22.22
C ASP A 102 3.88 7.96 22.23
N ALA A 103 4.82 8.25 23.13
CA ALA A 103 6.18 7.69 23.19
C ALA A 103 6.28 6.19 22.91
N VAL A 104 7.19 5.87 21.97
CA VAL A 104 7.57 4.53 21.56
C VAL A 104 7.93 3.68 22.79
N GLN A 105 7.09 2.70 23.11
CA GLN A 105 7.40 1.67 24.11
C GLN A 105 8.25 0.56 23.46
N GLN A 106 8.06 0.34 22.15
CA GLN A 106 8.82 -0.60 21.34
C GLN A 106 9.36 0.03 20.04
N PRO A 107 10.69 0.02 19.82
CA PRO A 107 11.29 0.59 18.62
C PRO A 107 10.67 0.04 17.32
N TYR A 108 10.29 0.94 16.41
CA TYR A 108 9.84 0.59 15.07
C TYR A 108 10.85 1.11 14.03
N PHE A 109 11.39 0.20 13.21
CA PHE A 109 12.46 0.49 12.24
C PHE A 109 11.96 0.54 10.78
N GLY A 110 10.66 0.74 10.58
CA GLY A 110 10.07 0.79 9.24
C GLY A 110 9.68 2.20 8.80
N LYS A 111 9.20 2.30 7.56
CA LYS A 111 8.70 3.54 6.95
C LYS A 111 7.18 3.58 6.82
N ASN A 112 6.53 2.43 6.98
CA ASN A 112 5.09 2.30 6.82
C ASN A 112 4.40 2.68 8.13
N LEU A 113 3.36 3.48 8.05
CA LEU A 113 2.63 3.91 9.24
C LEU A 113 1.34 3.12 9.37
N LEU A 114 0.42 3.33 8.42
CA LEU A 114 -0.87 2.68 8.39
C LEU A 114 -1.45 2.67 6.97
N GLU A 115 -2.45 1.83 6.76
CA GLU A 115 -3.25 1.79 5.54
C GLU A 115 -4.62 2.43 5.76
N LEU A 116 -5.06 3.25 4.81
CA LEU A 116 -6.43 3.76 4.74
C LEU A 116 -7.16 3.05 3.60
N GLU A 117 -8.36 2.56 3.85
CA GLU A 117 -9.21 2.00 2.81
C GLU A 117 -10.32 2.98 2.43
N PHE A 118 -10.52 3.16 1.12
CA PHE A 118 -11.59 4.01 0.60
C PHE A 118 -12.20 3.43 -0.68
N THR A 119 -13.41 3.87 -0.98
CA THR A 119 -14.04 3.66 -2.30
C THR A 119 -13.87 4.90 -3.16
N VAL A 120 -13.70 4.70 -4.46
CA VAL A 120 -13.46 5.79 -5.42
C VAL A 120 -14.75 6.14 -6.16
N ILE A 121 -15.15 7.41 -6.11
CA ILE A 121 -16.38 7.92 -6.74
C ILE A 121 -16.11 8.35 -8.19
N HIS A 122 -15.02 9.09 -8.41
CA HIS A 122 -14.61 9.55 -9.75
C HIS A 122 -13.15 9.22 -10.03
N ASP A 123 -12.80 9.09 -11.30
CA ASP A 123 -11.39 8.96 -11.73
C ASP A 123 -10.59 10.18 -11.26
N CYS A 124 -9.59 9.95 -10.41
CA CYS A 124 -8.78 11.00 -9.80
C CYS A 124 -7.36 10.50 -9.54
N ARG A 125 -6.41 11.41 -9.24
CA ARG A 125 -5.09 11.02 -8.75
C ARG A 125 -5.04 11.17 -7.24
N VAL A 126 -4.28 10.31 -6.57
CA VAL A 126 -4.01 10.40 -5.12
C VAL A 126 -3.60 11.82 -4.72
N ARG A 127 -2.70 12.46 -5.48
CA ARG A 127 -2.23 13.83 -5.17
C ARG A 127 -3.31 14.91 -5.18
N ASP A 128 -4.44 14.66 -5.83
CA ASP A 128 -5.53 15.61 -5.97
C ASP A 128 -6.58 15.41 -4.86
N VAL A 129 -6.62 14.25 -4.20
CA VAL A 129 -7.70 13.84 -3.30
C VAL A 129 -7.29 13.49 -1.89
N ILE A 130 -6.00 13.37 -1.59
CA ILE A 130 -5.48 13.14 -0.23
C ILE A 130 -4.38 14.16 0.02
N ARG A 131 -4.33 14.78 1.20
CA ARG A 131 -3.24 15.70 1.59
C ARG A 131 -2.99 15.68 3.09
N VAL A 132 -1.73 15.88 3.51
CA VAL A 132 -1.43 16.15 4.93
C VAL A 132 -1.70 17.62 5.20
N LEU A 133 -2.58 17.89 6.17
CA LEU A 133 -2.86 19.26 6.62
C LEU A 133 -1.87 19.70 7.70
N SER A 134 -1.55 18.81 8.63
CA SER A 134 -0.63 19.11 9.72
C SER A 134 0.12 17.84 10.12
N ALA A 135 1.33 18.05 10.63
CA ALA A 135 2.13 17.02 11.26
C ALA A 135 2.96 17.68 12.36
N TYR A 136 3.20 16.98 13.46
CA TYR A 136 3.97 17.54 14.56
C TYR A 136 4.71 16.42 15.25
N ARG A 137 6.04 16.53 15.31
CA ARG A 137 6.90 15.62 16.05
C ARG A 137 7.03 16.13 17.49
N PHE A 138 6.89 15.24 18.45
CA PHE A 138 7.05 15.57 19.86
C PHE A 138 8.54 15.71 20.23
N LYS A 139 8.84 16.70 21.06
CA LYS A 139 10.18 16.85 21.66
C LYS A 139 10.32 15.99 22.92
N ALA A 140 11.58 15.70 23.29
CA ALA A 140 11.91 14.82 24.42
C ALA A 140 11.37 15.27 25.79
N ASP A 141 11.08 16.56 25.92
CA ASP A 141 10.59 17.21 27.12
C ASP A 141 9.08 17.53 27.07
N GLU A 142 8.38 17.16 25.99
CA GLU A 142 6.96 17.40 25.82
C GLU A 142 6.15 16.17 26.25
N SER A 143 5.34 16.29 27.30
CA SER A 143 4.33 15.30 27.66
C SER A 143 3.03 15.60 26.93
N PHE A 144 2.45 14.62 26.22
CA PHE A 144 1.21 14.80 25.49
C PHE A 144 0.05 14.01 26.10
N ASN A 145 -1.16 14.54 25.95
CA ASN A 145 -2.39 13.84 26.29
C ASN A 145 -3.18 13.60 24.99
N TYR A 146 -3.73 12.41 24.82
CA TYR A 146 -4.53 12.00 23.65
C TYR A 146 -5.66 12.98 23.32
N SER A 147 -6.14 13.77 24.29
CA SER A 147 -7.21 14.75 24.13
C SER A 147 -6.80 16.08 23.49
N GLU A 148 -5.51 16.38 23.34
CA GLU A 148 -5.01 17.68 22.87
C GLU A 148 -4.48 17.61 21.44
N MET A 149 -5.28 17.14 20.49
CA MET A 149 -4.91 17.24 19.09
C MET A 149 -4.84 18.72 18.69
N PHE A 150 -3.64 19.21 18.38
CA PHE A 150 -3.43 20.60 17.98
C PHE A 150 -3.77 20.74 16.50
N PHE A 151 -5.03 21.02 16.20
CA PHE A 151 -5.43 21.52 14.89
C PHE A 151 -5.40 23.05 14.95
N ASP A 152 -4.25 23.63 14.62
CA ASP A 152 -4.23 25.04 14.27
C ASP A 152 -4.45 25.15 12.75
N PRO A 153 -5.62 25.61 12.29
CA PRO A 153 -5.89 25.78 10.85
C PRO A 153 -4.96 26.83 10.20
N GLU A 154 -4.22 27.62 10.98
CA GLU A 154 -3.19 28.55 10.49
C GLU A 154 -1.78 27.94 10.45
N THR A 155 -1.57 26.73 11.01
CA THR A 155 -0.31 26.00 10.78
C THR A 155 -0.22 25.57 9.32
N LEU A 156 0.76 26.13 8.62
CA LEU A 156 0.99 25.86 7.20
C LEU A 156 1.17 24.35 6.97
N PRO A 157 0.60 23.81 5.87
CA PRO A 157 0.75 22.40 5.55
C PRO A 157 2.23 22.03 5.47
N ILE A 158 2.60 21.02 6.24
CA ILE A 158 3.92 20.41 6.15
C ILE A 158 4.02 19.69 4.82
N ALA A 159 5.18 19.81 4.18
CA ALA A 159 5.43 19.34 2.83
C ALA A 159 5.07 17.85 2.68
N THR A 160 3.88 17.58 2.14
CA THR A 160 3.53 16.26 1.62
C THR A 160 4.38 16.02 0.37
N GLU A 161 5.22 15.00 0.40
CA GLU A 161 5.97 14.58 -0.79
C GLU A 161 5.16 13.56 -1.58
N TYR A 162 4.77 13.92 -2.79
CA TYR A 162 4.25 12.95 -3.75
C TYR A 162 5.42 12.36 -4.54
N LEU A 163 5.60 11.05 -4.42
CA LEU A 163 6.53 10.30 -5.25
C LEU A 163 6.11 10.37 -6.73
N PRO A 164 7.04 10.14 -7.68
CA PRO A 164 6.71 10.15 -9.10
C PRO A 164 5.48 9.30 -9.41
N PHE A 165 4.65 9.79 -10.32
CA PHE A 165 3.40 9.13 -10.68
C PHE A 165 3.63 7.71 -11.19
N ILE A 166 2.88 6.75 -10.63
CA ILE A 166 2.83 5.36 -11.09
C ILE A 166 1.38 5.02 -11.44
N MET A 167 1.17 4.41 -12.60
CA MET A 167 -0.13 3.81 -12.92
C MET A 167 -0.35 2.59 -12.01
N LEU A 168 -1.30 2.66 -11.08
CA LEU A 168 -1.75 1.47 -10.37
C LEU A 168 -2.60 0.63 -11.31
N ASN A 169 -1.96 -0.36 -11.94
CA ASN A 169 -2.49 -1.61 -12.49
C ASN A 169 -1.37 -2.20 -13.36
N ASN A 170 -0.91 -3.44 -13.23
CA ASN A 170 -1.49 -4.63 -12.64
C ASN A 170 -0.65 -5.13 -11.46
N LYS A 171 -1.22 -5.97 -10.60
CA LYS A 171 -0.45 -7.08 -10.00
C LYS A 171 0.39 -7.66 -11.14
N SER A 172 1.70 -7.39 -11.19
CA SER A 172 2.53 -7.81 -12.31
C SER A 172 2.56 -9.32 -12.28
N ILE A 173 1.70 -9.94 -13.09
CA ILE A 173 1.68 -11.38 -13.23
C ILE A 173 2.87 -11.70 -14.10
N ASP A 174 3.95 -12.13 -13.46
CA ASP A 174 5.13 -12.54 -14.19
C ASP A 174 4.79 -13.77 -15.03
N ILE A 175 4.99 -13.67 -16.34
CA ILE A 175 4.87 -14.83 -17.22
C ILE A 175 6.24 -15.45 -17.33
N VAL A 176 6.39 -16.67 -16.80
CA VAL A 176 7.66 -17.38 -16.77
C VAL A 176 7.51 -18.73 -17.45
N ASN A 177 8.52 -19.13 -18.21
CA ASN A 177 8.56 -20.45 -18.81
C ASN A 177 9.09 -21.48 -17.79
N ALA A 178 8.43 -22.62 -17.68
CA ALA A 178 9.01 -23.81 -17.06
C ALA A 178 9.96 -24.49 -18.05
N ASN A 179 11.01 -25.11 -17.51
CA ASN A 179 11.86 -26.03 -18.26
C ASN A 179 11.07 -27.32 -18.50
N VAL A 180 10.93 -27.71 -19.77
CA VAL A 180 10.13 -28.87 -20.17
C VAL A 180 11.04 -29.92 -20.78
N TYR A 181 11.04 -31.14 -20.23
CA TYR A 181 11.83 -32.23 -20.79
C TYR A 181 11.24 -33.62 -20.51
N PRO A 182 11.43 -34.59 -21.42
CA PRO A 182 11.85 -34.36 -22.80
C PRO A 182 10.79 -33.55 -23.57
N ASN A 183 11.22 -32.76 -24.55
CA ASN A 183 10.35 -32.01 -25.45
C ASN A 183 11.03 -31.90 -26.83
N PRO A 184 10.55 -32.61 -27.88
CA PRO A 184 9.33 -33.43 -27.93
C PRO A 184 9.33 -34.67 -27.02
N SER A 185 8.15 -35.24 -26.74
CA SER A 185 7.98 -36.42 -25.88
C SER A 185 6.97 -37.43 -26.44
N ASN A 186 7.19 -38.72 -26.16
CA ASN A 186 6.24 -39.81 -26.49
C ASN A 186 5.13 -39.97 -25.43
N GLY A 187 5.02 -39.03 -24.48
CA GLY A 187 3.92 -39.01 -23.51
C GLY A 187 4.30 -38.90 -22.04
N LYS A 188 5.58 -38.76 -21.68
CA LYS A 188 6.00 -38.41 -20.31
C LYS A 188 6.81 -37.12 -20.36
N VAL A 189 6.35 -36.10 -19.64
CA VAL A 189 6.94 -34.76 -19.68
C VAL A 189 7.09 -34.26 -18.25
N LYS A 190 8.26 -33.70 -17.95
CA LYS A 190 8.54 -33.03 -16.68
C LYS A 190 8.54 -31.52 -16.87
N LEU A 191 7.87 -30.81 -15.98
CA LEU A 191 7.89 -29.35 -15.88
C LEU A 191 8.67 -28.95 -14.63
N ASP A 192 9.80 -28.30 -14.85
CA ASP A 192 10.65 -27.76 -13.79
C ASP A 192 10.54 -26.24 -13.72
N PHE A 193 10.26 -25.72 -12.54
CA PHE A 193 10.14 -24.28 -12.32
C PHE A 193 10.39 -23.88 -10.86
N GLN A 194 10.66 -22.60 -10.66
CA GLN A 194 10.87 -21.98 -9.36
C GLN A 194 9.66 -21.12 -8.98
N ASN A 195 9.30 -21.18 -7.71
CA ASN A 195 8.17 -20.45 -7.15
C ASN A 195 8.48 -19.95 -5.73
N ASP A 196 7.92 -18.81 -5.34
CA ASP A 196 8.38 -18.09 -4.15
C ASP A 196 7.66 -18.54 -2.86
N SER A 197 6.45 -19.10 -2.98
CA SER A 197 5.61 -19.43 -1.83
C SER A 197 4.71 -20.65 -2.07
N PHE A 198 4.43 -21.40 -1.01
CA PHE A 198 3.52 -22.54 -1.10
C PHE A 198 2.10 -22.11 -1.50
N GLN A 199 1.51 -22.76 -2.50
CA GLN A 199 0.12 -22.53 -2.91
C GLN A 199 -0.49 -23.73 -3.67
N LYS A 200 -1.82 -23.81 -3.66
CA LYS A 200 -2.58 -24.74 -4.52
C LYS A 200 -3.01 -24.00 -5.78
N ALA A 201 -2.69 -24.56 -6.94
CA ALA A 201 -2.88 -23.90 -8.23
C ALA A 201 -3.67 -24.78 -9.21
N ASP A 202 -4.24 -24.14 -10.23
CA ASP A 202 -4.77 -24.85 -11.38
C ASP A 202 -3.69 -25.04 -12.44
N LEU A 203 -3.45 -26.30 -12.81
CA LEU A 203 -2.72 -26.66 -14.02
C LEU A 203 -3.73 -26.90 -15.14
N VAL A 204 -3.56 -26.21 -16.25
CA VAL A 204 -4.44 -26.29 -17.41
C VAL A 204 -3.63 -26.57 -18.67
N ILE A 205 -4.09 -27.53 -19.46
CA ILE A 205 -3.49 -27.90 -20.74
C ILE A 205 -4.44 -27.44 -21.84
N TYR A 206 -3.91 -26.65 -22.77
CA TYR A 206 -4.63 -26.14 -23.95
C TYR A 206 -4.04 -26.72 -25.24
N ASP A 207 -4.88 -26.92 -26.25
CA ASP A 207 -4.42 -27.16 -27.63
C ASP A 207 -3.99 -25.87 -28.33
N THR A 208 -3.55 -25.98 -29.60
CA THR A 208 -3.13 -24.83 -30.41
C THR A 208 -4.25 -23.84 -30.75
N ASN A 209 -5.51 -24.24 -30.60
CA ASN A 209 -6.68 -23.39 -30.81
C ASN A 209 -7.14 -22.72 -29.49
N GLY A 210 -6.42 -22.94 -28.39
CA GLY A 210 -6.79 -22.44 -27.07
C GLY A 210 -7.91 -23.22 -26.38
N LYS A 211 -8.30 -24.38 -26.91
CA LYS A 211 -9.30 -25.23 -26.27
C LYS A 211 -8.67 -25.95 -25.07
N GLU A 212 -9.33 -25.86 -23.92
CA GLU A 212 -8.95 -26.62 -22.72
C GLU A 212 -9.11 -28.13 -22.97
N ILE A 213 -8.01 -28.85 -22.82
CA ILE A 213 -7.94 -30.32 -22.92
C ILE A 213 -8.09 -30.95 -21.55
N LYS A 214 -7.42 -30.39 -20.55
CA LYS A 214 -7.43 -30.90 -19.18
C LYS A 214 -7.15 -29.79 -18.18
N ARG A 215 -7.84 -29.86 -17.03
CA ARG A 215 -7.55 -29.08 -15.84
C ARG A 215 -7.39 -30.00 -14.63
N SER A 216 -6.41 -29.70 -13.80
CA SER A 216 -6.11 -30.44 -12.56
C SER A 216 -5.58 -29.50 -11.49
N LYS A 217 -5.92 -29.77 -10.23
CA LYS A 217 -5.33 -29.07 -9.08
C LYS A 217 -3.94 -29.63 -8.79
N VAL A 218 -2.97 -28.76 -8.62
CA VAL A 218 -1.59 -29.11 -8.25
C VAL A 218 -1.16 -28.34 -7.00
N THR A 219 -0.31 -28.96 -6.21
CA THR A 219 0.33 -28.30 -5.07
C THR A 219 1.71 -27.81 -5.51
N VAL A 220 1.98 -26.53 -5.33
CA VAL A 220 3.24 -25.89 -5.67
C VAL A 220 3.91 -25.43 -4.38
N ASN A 221 5.14 -25.88 -4.15
CA ASN A 221 5.94 -25.52 -2.99
C ASN A 221 6.76 -24.24 -3.25
N ALA A 222 7.31 -23.65 -2.19
CA ALA A 222 8.37 -22.66 -2.33
C ALA A 222 9.67 -23.33 -2.81
N GLY A 223 10.44 -22.65 -3.65
CA GLY A 223 11.66 -23.16 -4.29
C GLY A 223 11.40 -23.97 -5.55
N GLN A 224 12.22 -25.00 -5.77
CA GLN A 224 12.18 -25.85 -6.96
C GLN A 224 10.95 -26.78 -6.93
N ASN A 225 10.22 -26.80 -8.03
CA ASN A 225 9.09 -27.69 -8.25
C ASN A 225 9.32 -28.55 -9.49
N ASN A 226 8.77 -29.77 -9.46
CA ASN A 226 8.74 -30.70 -10.57
C ASN A 226 7.33 -31.27 -10.68
N ILE A 227 6.68 -31.10 -11.83
CA ILE A 227 5.38 -31.70 -12.12
C ILE A 227 5.54 -32.65 -13.31
N GLU A 228 5.16 -33.91 -13.12
CA GLU A 228 5.13 -34.89 -14.19
C GLU A 228 3.74 -34.94 -14.85
N LEU A 229 3.73 -34.86 -16.17
CA LEU A 229 2.54 -35.05 -17.00
C LEU A 229 2.68 -36.32 -17.84
N ASN A 230 1.59 -37.09 -17.88
CA ASN A 230 1.49 -38.37 -18.58
C ASN A 230 0.60 -38.27 -19.83
N ARG A 231 0.73 -39.26 -20.72
CA ARG A 231 0.16 -39.28 -22.07
C ARG A 231 -1.36 -39.09 -22.08
N ASP A 232 -2.03 -39.64 -21.07
CA ASP A 232 -3.47 -39.60 -20.85
C ASP A 232 -4.01 -38.21 -20.52
N GLN A 233 -3.14 -37.29 -20.08
CA GLN A 233 -3.50 -35.89 -19.84
C GLN A 233 -3.48 -35.06 -21.13
N PHE A 234 -2.90 -35.60 -22.21
CA PHE A 234 -2.85 -34.97 -23.53
C PHE A 234 -3.83 -35.65 -24.51
N GLY A 235 -4.28 -34.91 -25.52
CA GLY A 235 -5.14 -35.41 -26.59
C GLY A 235 -4.38 -36.25 -27.64
N ALA A 236 -4.53 -35.94 -28.92
CA ALA A 236 -3.74 -36.58 -29.98
C ALA A 236 -2.25 -36.16 -29.94
N ALA A 237 -1.38 -36.77 -30.76
CA ALA A 237 -0.05 -36.17 -30.98
C ALA A 237 -0.20 -34.75 -31.54
N GLY A 238 0.62 -33.81 -31.07
CA GLY A 238 0.48 -32.39 -31.39
C GLY A 238 1.18 -31.45 -30.41
N ASN A 239 0.96 -30.15 -30.61
CA ASN A 239 1.49 -29.10 -29.74
C ASN A 239 0.45 -28.67 -28.70
N TYR A 240 0.92 -28.41 -27.49
CA TYR A 240 0.11 -28.04 -26.35
C TYR A 240 0.74 -26.87 -25.62
N VAL A 241 -0.09 -26.09 -24.92
CA VAL A 241 0.34 -25.09 -23.95
C VAL A 241 -0.06 -25.57 -22.57
N VAL A 242 0.90 -25.75 -21.68
CA VAL A 242 0.67 -26.06 -20.28
C VAL A 242 0.81 -24.77 -19.48
N LYS A 243 -0.23 -24.43 -18.73
CA LYS A 243 -0.31 -23.22 -17.91
C LYS A 243 -0.54 -23.60 -16.45
N ILE A 244 0.16 -22.94 -15.53
CA ILE A 244 -0.10 -22.99 -14.09
C ILE A 244 -0.35 -21.57 -13.62
N GLU A 245 -1.54 -21.33 -13.10
CA GLU A 245 -1.97 -20.01 -12.60
C GLU A 245 -1.68 -19.91 -11.10
N LEU A 246 -0.75 -19.03 -10.74
CA LEU A 246 -0.35 -18.73 -9.37
C LEU A 246 -0.73 -17.29 -9.02
N ASP A 247 -0.74 -16.95 -7.73
CA ASP A 247 -1.21 -15.65 -7.26
C ASP A 247 -0.48 -14.45 -7.89
N LYS A 248 0.83 -14.56 -8.10
CA LYS A 248 1.69 -13.49 -8.64
C LYS A 248 2.37 -13.85 -9.96
N LYS A 249 2.09 -15.03 -10.52
CA LYS A 249 2.87 -15.59 -11.64
C LYS A 249 2.01 -16.50 -12.49
N ILE A 250 2.23 -16.49 -13.79
CA ILE A 250 1.74 -17.54 -14.69
C ILE A 250 2.96 -18.30 -15.20
N ILE A 251 2.99 -19.58 -14.91
CA ILE A 251 3.97 -20.47 -15.54
C ILE A 251 3.33 -20.98 -16.83
N SER A 252 3.98 -20.78 -17.97
CA SER A 252 3.45 -21.19 -19.26
C SER A 252 4.56 -21.82 -20.11
N SER A 253 4.36 -23.03 -20.59
CA SER A 253 5.33 -23.69 -21.47
C SER A 253 4.66 -24.46 -22.60
N ARG A 254 5.35 -24.52 -23.75
CA ARG A 254 4.93 -25.33 -24.89
C ARG A 254 5.44 -26.76 -24.74
N VAL A 255 4.56 -27.73 -24.99
CA VAL A 255 4.87 -29.16 -24.98
C VAL A 255 4.49 -29.78 -26.33
N THR A 256 5.39 -30.54 -26.93
CA THR A 256 5.15 -31.27 -28.18
C THR A 256 5.09 -32.76 -27.90
N ILE A 257 3.93 -33.37 -28.16
CA ILE A 257 3.70 -34.81 -28.02
C ILE A 257 3.78 -35.48 -29.39
N ILE A 258 4.59 -36.52 -29.50
CA ILE A 258 4.74 -37.37 -30.69
C ILE A 258 4.27 -38.80 -30.38
N ASN A 259 4.06 -39.59 -31.44
CA ASN A 259 3.70 -41.01 -31.33
C ASN A 259 4.92 -41.89 -31.05
#